data_AF-A0A950WUT4-F1
#
_entry.id   AF-A0A950WUT4-F1
#
_cell.length_a   1.000
_cell.length_b   1.000
_cell.length_c   1.000
_cell.angle_alpha   90.00
_cell.angle_beta   90.00
_cell.angle_gamma   90.00
#
_symmetry.space_group_name_H-M   'P 1'
#
loop_
_entity.id
_entity.type
_entity.pdbx_description
1 polymer ?
#
loop_
_entity_poly.entity_id
_entity_poly.type
_entity_poly.pdbx_seq_one_letter_code
_entity_poly.pdbx_strand_id
1 'polypeptide(L)'
;NVGYGIPRIAGSPTKSMKEQWPEVLARPHIRDVLGPSAEPEAPHKAWPIPARVERTPITAAHGRVLFVGDAARACDPMTGEGIGQALETGIVAAEAIAAAGAFDALGAARRYERVVEHSLAVDNKFAALLSRALSHRKGVRGAVRIAGASSWTRRNFARWLFEDYPRALLLTPHRWHRGMLSGAGAFAGD
;
A
#
# COMPACT_ATOMS: atom_id res chain seq x y z
N ASN A 1 17.44 1.24 -6.03
CA ASN A 1 17.00 0.82 -4.69
C ASN A 1 16.50 -0.61 -4.72
N VAL A 2 17.03 -1.47 -3.85
CA VAL A 2 16.59 -2.86 -3.72
C VAL A 2 16.19 -3.07 -2.26
N GLY A 3 15.05 -3.67 -2.04
CA GLY A 3 14.54 -3.96 -0.70
C GLY A 3 13.55 -5.11 -0.74
N TYR A 4 13.24 -5.64 0.43
CA TYR A 4 12.18 -6.61 0.60
C TYR A 4 11.45 -6.34 1.90
N GLY A 5 10.16 -6.66 1.93
CA GLY A 5 9.33 -6.58 3.12
C GLY A 5 8.82 -7.96 3.50
N ILE A 6 8.61 -8.17 4.80
CA ILE A 6 7.88 -9.33 5.30
C ILE A 6 6.72 -8.85 6.18
N PRO A 7 5.52 -9.45 6.05
CA PRO A 7 4.46 -9.22 7.01
C PRO A 7 4.92 -9.62 8.42
N ARG A 8 4.62 -8.78 9.42
CA ARG A 8 4.92 -9.11 10.81
C ARG A 8 3.90 -10.12 11.32
N ILE A 9 4.40 -11.28 11.74
CA ILE A 9 3.61 -12.30 12.45
C ILE A 9 3.90 -12.16 13.95
N ALA A 10 2.84 -12.13 14.77
CA ALA A 10 2.98 -12.07 16.22
C ALA A 10 3.80 -13.28 16.72
N GLY A 11 4.78 -13.04 17.59
CA GLY A 11 5.66 -14.10 18.11
C GLY A 11 6.84 -14.49 17.21
N SER A 12 6.91 -14.01 15.95
CA SER A 12 8.05 -14.28 15.07
C SER A 12 9.16 -13.23 15.23
N PRO A 13 10.42 -13.63 15.52
CA PRO A 13 11.54 -12.70 15.60
C PRO A 13 11.79 -11.99 14.26
N THR A 14 12.21 -10.72 14.30
CA THR A 14 12.69 -9.99 13.11
C THR A 14 14.16 -10.27 12.78
N LYS A 15 14.91 -10.92 13.68
CA LYS A 15 16.34 -11.19 13.52
C LYS A 15 16.66 -12.01 12.26
N SER A 16 15.76 -12.91 11.86
CA SER A 16 15.89 -13.68 10.61
C SER A 16 15.93 -12.80 9.36
N MET A 17 15.45 -11.55 9.40
CA MET A 17 15.51 -10.65 8.25
C MET A 17 16.95 -10.30 7.86
N LYS A 18 17.85 -10.16 8.84
CA LYS A 18 19.26 -9.86 8.57
C LYS A 18 19.93 -11.03 7.84
N GLU A 19 19.55 -12.25 8.20
CA GLU A 19 20.07 -13.50 7.62
C GLU A 19 19.48 -13.77 6.22
N GLN A 20 18.18 -13.49 6.02
CA GLN A 20 17.51 -13.68 4.73
C GLN A 20 17.96 -12.70 3.65
N TRP A 21 18.45 -11.52 4.03
CA TRP A 21 18.79 -10.48 3.06
C TRP A 21 19.87 -10.92 2.03
N PRO A 22 21.04 -11.44 2.45
CA PRO A 22 22.01 -12.02 1.52
C PRO A 22 21.43 -13.14 0.66
N GLU A 23 20.59 -14.01 1.24
CA GLU A 23 19.99 -15.14 0.51
C GLU A 23 19.06 -14.68 -0.60
N VAL A 24 18.26 -13.63 -0.37
CA VAL A 24 17.38 -13.03 -1.38
C VAL A 24 18.20 -12.45 -2.53
N LEU A 25 19.26 -11.69 -2.21
CA LEU A 25 20.15 -11.11 -3.21
C LEU A 25 20.93 -12.16 -4.00
N ALA A 26 21.25 -13.31 -3.40
CA ALA A 26 21.98 -14.39 -4.05
C ALA A 26 21.14 -15.21 -5.05
N ARG A 27 19.81 -15.02 -5.09
CA ARG A 27 18.94 -15.77 -6.00
C ARG A 27 19.28 -15.46 -7.47
N PRO A 28 19.38 -16.48 -8.36
CA PRO A 28 19.82 -16.28 -9.75
C PRO A 28 19.06 -15.16 -10.46
N HIS A 29 17.73 -15.19 -10.44
CA HIS A 29 16.89 -14.17 -11.09
C HIS A 29 17.02 -12.77 -10.50
N ILE A 30 17.44 -12.62 -9.24
CA ILE A 30 17.72 -11.30 -8.65
C ILE A 30 19.10 -10.84 -9.10
N ARG A 31 20.11 -11.71 -9.04
CA ARG A 31 21.47 -11.40 -9.54
C ARG A 31 21.48 -11.02 -11.01
N ASP A 32 20.70 -11.70 -11.84
CA ASP A 32 20.59 -11.42 -13.27
C ASP A 32 20.04 -9.99 -13.53
N VAL A 33 19.11 -9.52 -12.69
CA VAL A 33 18.54 -8.16 -12.77
C VAL A 33 19.49 -7.10 -12.21
N LEU A 34 20.18 -7.40 -11.10
CA LEU A 34 21.12 -6.46 -10.48
C LEU A 34 22.42 -6.32 -11.29
N GLY A 35 22.80 -7.35 -12.02
CA GLY A 35 24.05 -7.43 -12.75
C GLY A 35 25.18 -8.06 -11.93
N PRO A 36 26.23 -8.57 -12.60
CA PRO A 36 27.30 -9.35 -11.97
C PRO A 36 28.22 -8.51 -11.07
N SER A 37 28.27 -7.19 -11.28
CA SER A 37 29.12 -6.23 -10.56
C SER A 37 28.34 -5.41 -9.52
N ALA A 38 27.13 -5.82 -9.16
CA ALA A 38 26.33 -5.09 -8.19
C ALA A 38 26.95 -5.16 -6.79
N GLU A 39 27.24 -4.00 -6.22
CA GLU A 39 27.76 -3.84 -4.86
C GLU A 39 26.83 -2.95 -4.01
N PRO A 40 26.72 -3.18 -2.69
CA PRO A 40 25.93 -2.31 -1.82
C PRO A 40 26.53 -0.90 -1.72
N GLU A 41 25.75 0.12 -2.05
CA GLU A 41 26.15 1.53 -1.94
C GLU A 41 26.24 2.00 -0.47
N ALA A 42 25.42 1.43 0.42
CA ALA A 42 25.35 1.79 1.83
C ALA A 42 24.88 0.61 2.70
N PRO A 43 25.04 0.68 4.04
CA PRO A 43 24.46 -0.31 4.94
C PRO A 43 22.96 -0.45 4.74
N HIS A 44 22.47 -1.69 4.69
CA HIS A 44 21.04 -1.95 4.63
C HIS A 44 20.36 -1.46 5.92
N LYS A 45 19.22 -0.81 5.76
CA LYS A 45 18.40 -0.28 6.85
C LYS A 45 17.01 -0.90 6.77
N ALA A 46 16.31 -0.94 7.89
CA ALA A 46 14.97 -1.50 7.98
C ALA A 46 14.08 -0.59 8.84
N TRP A 47 12.84 -0.42 8.40
CA TRP A 47 11.81 0.34 9.11
C TRP A 47 10.52 -0.46 9.14
N PRO A 48 9.70 -0.30 10.20
CA PRO A 48 8.35 -0.83 10.20
C PRO A 48 7.50 -0.09 9.16
N ILE A 49 6.67 -0.82 8.40
CA ILE A 49 5.66 -0.25 7.51
C ILE A 49 4.29 -0.41 8.20
N PRO A 50 3.71 0.65 8.76
CA PRO A 50 2.48 0.55 9.51
C PRO A 50 1.26 0.59 8.58
N ALA A 51 0.60 -0.56 8.41
CA ALA A 51 -0.56 -0.72 7.54
C ALA A 51 -1.75 -1.30 8.33
N ARG A 52 -2.39 -0.48 9.17
CA ARG A 52 -3.49 -0.91 10.06
C ARG A 52 -4.42 0.23 10.48
N VAL A 53 -4.60 1.22 9.60
CA VAL A 53 -5.42 2.43 9.82
C VAL A 53 -6.83 2.10 10.32
N GLU A 54 -7.39 0.96 9.92
CA GLU A 54 -8.74 0.52 10.26
C GLU A 54 -8.90 0.00 11.71
N ARG A 55 -7.79 -0.16 12.44
CA ARG A 55 -7.80 -0.72 13.81
C ARG A 55 -7.24 0.23 14.85
N THR A 56 -6.98 1.49 14.47
CA THR A 56 -6.20 2.39 15.30
C THR A 56 -6.83 3.77 15.30
N PRO A 57 -6.95 4.41 16.48
CA PRO A 57 -7.41 5.80 16.53
C PRO A 57 -6.51 6.68 15.67
N ILE A 58 -7.12 7.41 14.74
CA ILE A 58 -6.44 8.37 13.85
C ILE A 58 -6.69 9.82 14.25
N THR A 59 -7.41 10.03 15.36
CA THR A 59 -7.58 11.33 16.00
C THR A 59 -7.33 11.22 17.51
N ALA A 60 -7.02 12.34 18.15
CA ALA A 60 -6.83 12.43 19.59
C ALA A 60 -7.22 13.81 20.13
N ALA A 61 -7.13 13.98 21.46
CA ALA A 61 -7.37 15.24 22.17
C ALA A 61 -8.72 15.89 21.81
N HIS A 62 -9.79 15.10 21.82
CA HIS A 62 -11.14 15.55 21.44
C HIS A 62 -11.19 16.24 20.07
N GLY A 63 -10.51 15.64 19.08
CA GLY A 63 -10.48 16.09 17.69
C GLY A 63 -9.47 17.19 17.38
N ARG A 64 -8.65 17.60 18.37
CA ARG A 64 -7.61 18.62 18.17
C ARG A 64 -6.33 18.07 17.54
N VAL A 65 -6.21 16.76 17.43
CA VAL A 65 -5.07 16.08 16.81
C VAL A 65 -5.59 15.12 15.76
N LEU A 66 -5.07 15.25 14.53
CA LEU A 66 -5.32 14.35 13.41
C LEU A 66 -3.97 13.72 13.02
N PHE A 67 -3.88 12.40 13.03
CA PHE A 67 -2.68 11.68 12.59
C PHE A 67 -2.77 11.42 11.09
N VAL A 68 -1.65 11.54 10.37
CA VAL A 68 -1.54 11.33 8.91
C VAL A 68 -0.36 10.42 8.57
N GLY A 69 -0.35 9.83 7.37
CA GLY A 69 0.72 8.93 6.90
C GLY A 69 1.03 7.78 7.86
N ASP A 70 2.31 7.55 8.12
CA ASP A 70 2.75 6.48 9.04
C ASP A 70 2.20 6.63 10.46
N ALA A 71 1.94 7.86 10.92
CA ALA A 71 1.33 8.11 12.23
C ALA A 71 -0.13 7.64 12.26
N ALA A 72 -0.85 7.79 11.15
CA ALA A 72 -2.18 7.20 10.96
C ALA A 72 -2.13 5.69 10.67
N ARG A 73 -0.94 5.16 10.34
CA ARG A 73 -0.73 3.76 9.93
C ARG A 73 -1.47 3.43 8.63
N ALA A 74 -1.45 4.40 7.72
CA ALA A 74 -2.23 4.43 6.49
C ALA A 74 -1.63 3.64 5.32
N CYS A 75 -0.42 3.10 5.45
CA CYS A 75 0.21 2.39 4.33
C CYS A 75 -0.65 1.23 3.82
N ASP A 76 -0.57 0.96 2.52
CA ASP A 76 -1.26 -0.18 1.90
C ASP A 76 -0.64 -1.51 2.42
N PRO A 77 -1.44 -2.43 2.98
CA PRO A 77 -0.93 -3.65 3.60
C PRO A 77 -0.44 -4.69 2.61
N MET A 78 -0.73 -4.56 1.31
CA MET A 78 -0.33 -5.53 0.30
C MET A 78 0.99 -5.16 -0.38
N THR A 79 1.18 -3.88 -0.71
CA THR A 79 2.34 -3.37 -1.44
C THR A 79 3.34 -2.64 -0.56
N GLY A 80 2.90 -2.19 0.62
CA GLY A 80 3.68 -1.32 1.48
C GLY A 80 3.81 0.10 0.95
N GLU A 81 2.96 0.52 0.01
CA GLU A 81 2.94 1.90 -0.46
C GLU A 81 2.49 2.83 0.68
N GLY A 82 3.36 3.77 1.06
CA GLY A 82 3.08 4.76 2.09
C GLY A 82 3.05 6.20 1.59
N ILE A 83 3.64 6.49 0.42
CA ILE A 83 3.79 7.87 -0.07
C ILE A 83 2.43 8.43 -0.51
N GLY A 84 1.71 7.75 -1.41
CA GLY A 84 0.38 8.17 -1.81
C GLY A 84 -0.57 8.26 -0.62
N GLN A 85 -0.52 7.26 0.27
CA GLN A 85 -1.33 7.20 1.50
C GLN A 85 -1.03 8.35 2.48
N ALA A 86 0.23 8.75 2.63
CA ALA A 86 0.61 9.90 3.44
C ALA A 86 0.13 11.22 2.85
N LEU A 87 0.21 11.37 1.53
CA LEU A 87 -0.31 12.55 0.83
C LEU A 87 -1.84 12.62 0.92
N GLU A 88 -2.53 11.51 0.65
CA GLU A 88 -4.00 11.43 0.72
C GLU A 88 -4.49 11.78 2.13
N THR A 89 -3.98 11.11 3.16
CA THR A 89 -4.39 11.40 4.55
C THR A 89 -4.05 12.83 4.98
N GLY A 90 -2.92 13.39 4.51
CA GLY A 90 -2.56 14.78 4.72
C GLY A 90 -3.56 15.77 4.12
N ILE A 91 -3.92 15.56 2.86
CA ILE A 91 -4.90 16.39 2.12
C ILE A 91 -6.26 16.32 2.82
N VAL A 92 -6.76 15.10 3.11
CA VAL A 92 -8.06 14.91 3.76
C VAL A 92 -8.09 15.57 5.14
N ALA A 93 -7.01 15.49 5.93
CA ALA A 93 -6.93 16.17 7.21
C ALA A 93 -7.00 17.70 7.06
N ALA A 94 -6.28 18.27 6.10
CA ALA A 94 -6.29 19.71 5.82
C ALA A 94 -7.68 20.19 5.36
N GLU A 95 -8.33 19.46 4.45
CA GLU A 95 -9.70 19.77 3.99
C GLU A 95 -10.72 19.69 5.12
N ALA A 96 -10.60 18.67 5.98
CA ALA A 96 -11.49 18.51 7.13
C ALA A 96 -11.36 19.68 8.13
N ILE A 97 -10.13 20.13 8.40
CA ILE A 97 -9.86 21.30 9.26
C ILE A 97 -10.41 22.57 8.62
N ALA A 98 -10.11 22.81 7.34
CA ALA A 98 -10.57 24.00 6.62
C ALA A 98 -12.10 24.09 6.58
N ALA A 99 -12.77 22.96 6.34
CA ALA A 99 -14.21 22.93 6.18
C ALA A 99 -14.99 22.97 7.51
N ALA A 100 -14.38 22.55 8.62
CA ALA A 100 -14.99 22.65 9.95
C ALA A 100 -14.83 24.07 10.56
N GLY A 101 -13.73 24.74 10.23
CA GLY A 101 -13.41 26.07 10.75
C GLY A 101 -12.78 26.05 12.14
N ALA A 102 -12.36 27.22 12.61
CA ALA A 102 -11.44 27.36 13.75
C ALA A 102 -11.98 26.85 15.10
N PHE A 103 -13.30 26.73 15.26
CA PHE A 103 -13.94 26.42 16.54
C PHE A 103 -14.60 25.04 16.61
N ASP A 104 -14.56 24.25 15.53
CA ASP A 104 -15.20 22.94 15.45
C ASP A 104 -14.18 21.79 15.26
N ALA A 105 -13.29 21.62 16.23
CA ALA A 105 -12.29 20.55 16.21
C ALA A 105 -12.93 19.15 16.14
N LEU A 106 -14.08 18.95 16.80
CA LEU A 106 -14.81 17.68 16.74
C LEU A 106 -15.42 17.43 15.35
N GLY A 107 -15.94 18.46 14.70
CA GLY A 107 -16.42 18.37 13.32
C GLY A 107 -15.29 18.06 12.33
N ALA A 108 -14.12 18.68 12.50
CA ALA A 108 -12.93 18.37 11.70
C ALA A 108 -12.55 16.90 11.83
N ALA A 109 -12.40 16.41 13.06
CA ALA A 109 -12.07 15.02 13.33
C ALA A 109 -13.08 14.03 12.74
N ARG A 110 -14.38 14.27 12.93
CA ARG A 110 -15.43 13.40 12.36
C ARG A 110 -15.43 13.38 10.83
N ARG A 111 -15.13 14.50 10.18
CA ARG A 111 -15.01 14.57 8.72
C ARG A 111 -13.80 13.77 8.24
N TYR A 112 -12.66 13.99 8.88
CA TYR A 112 -11.42 13.26 8.59
C TYR A 112 -11.61 11.75 8.73
N GLU A 113 -12.12 11.29 9.87
CA GLU A 113 -12.36 9.87 10.15
C GLU A 113 -13.28 9.24 9.12
N ARG A 114 -14.40 9.90 8.79
CA ARG A 114 -15.35 9.38 7.82
C ARG A 114 -14.75 9.19 6.43
N VAL A 115 -13.96 10.16 5.98
CA VAL A 115 -13.34 10.08 4.64
C VAL A 115 -12.28 8.98 4.63
N VAL A 116 -11.41 8.90 5.64
CA VAL A 116 -10.37 7.86 5.73
C VAL A 116 -10.98 6.46 5.87
N GLU A 117 -12.04 6.29 6.66
CA GLU A 117 -12.76 5.01 6.74
C GLU A 117 -13.35 4.59 5.39
N HIS A 118 -13.95 5.53 4.66
CA HIS A 118 -14.56 5.24 3.37
C HIS A 118 -13.51 5.02 2.27
N SER A 119 -12.38 5.74 2.31
CA SER A 119 -11.39 5.70 1.24
C SER A 119 -10.40 4.54 1.36
N LEU A 120 -9.97 4.21 2.58
CA LEU A 120 -8.87 3.26 2.81
C LEU A 120 -9.30 1.95 3.47
N ALA A 121 -10.36 1.93 4.27
CA ALA A 121 -10.67 0.72 5.06
C ALA A 121 -11.21 -0.44 4.21
N VAL A 122 -11.86 -0.16 3.08
CA VAL A 122 -12.36 -1.21 2.16
C VAL A 122 -11.21 -1.82 1.36
N ASP A 123 -10.31 -0.98 0.86
CA ASP A 123 -9.13 -1.41 0.10
C ASP A 123 -8.17 -2.22 0.98
N ASN A 124 -7.96 -1.80 2.24
CA ASN A 124 -7.09 -2.49 3.18
C ASN A 124 -7.62 -3.86 3.64
N LYS A 125 -8.94 -4.02 3.82
CA LYS A 125 -9.55 -5.33 4.12
C LYS A 125 -9.37 -6.32 2.97
N PHE A 126 -9.53 -5.85 1.74
CA PHE A 126 -9.31 -6.67 0.55
C PHE A 126 -7.83 -7.03 0.38
N ALA A 127 -6.93 -6.06 0.53
CA ALA A 127 -5.49 -6.26 0.51
C ALA A 127 -5.01 -7.27 1.58
N ALA A 128 -5.57 -7.23 2.79
CA ALA A 128 -5.27 -8.21 3.84
C ALA A 128 -5.76 -9.63 3.49
N LEU A 129 -6.96 -9.75 2.90
CA LEU A 129 -7.50 -11.03 2.42
C LEU A 129 -6.63 -11.61 1.30
N LEU A 130 -6.24 -10.75 0.35
CA LEU A 130 -5.43 -11.13 -0.79
C LEU A 130 -4.01 -11.52 -0.37
N SER A 131 -3.40 -10.80 0.57
CA SER A 131 -2.12 -11.17 1.18
C SER A 131 -2.18 -12.57 1.82
N ARG A 132 -3.29 -12.92 2.48
CA ARG A 132 -3.50 -14.27 3.03
C ARG A 132 -3.59 -15.33 1.93
N ALA A 133 -4.28 -15.04 0.82
CA ALA A 133 -4.37 -15.95 -0.32
C ALA A 133 -3.01 -16.11 -1.03
N LEU A 134 -2.26 -15.03 -1.19
CA LEU A 134 -0.91 -14.99 -1.75
C LEU A 134 0.15 -15.58 -0.81
N SER A 135 -0.18 -15.86 0.46
CA SER A 135 0.71 -16.61 1.34
C SER A 135 0.83 -18.10 0.92
N HIS A 136 -0.04 -18.59 0.03
CA HIS A 136 0.01 -19.98 -0.46
C HIS A 136 0.71 -20.09 -1.83
N ARG A 137 1.78 -20.89 -1.90
CA ARG A 137 2.60 -21.13 -3.12
C ARG A 137 1.79 -21.45 -4.38
N LYS A 138 0.69 -22.20 -4.28
CA LYS A 138 -0.19 -22.53 -5.42
C LYS A 138 -0.99 -21.31 -5.89
N GLY A 139 -1.49 -20.50 -4.95
CA GLY A 139 -2.21 -19.26 -5.23
C GLY A 139 -1.34 -18.24 -5.95
N VAL A 140 -0.13 -17.99 -5.46
CA VAL A 140 0.83 -17.06 -6.11
C VAL A 140 1.17 -17.51 -7.52
N ARG A 141 1.50 -18.79 -7.72
CA ARG A 141 1.84 -19.32 -9.05
C ARG A 141 0.68 -19.19 -10.04
N GLY A 142 -0.55 -19.46 -9.59
CA GLY A 142 -1.75 -19.25 -10.40
C GLY A 142 -1.95 -17.78 -10.75
N ALA A 143 -1.87 -16.89 -9.76
CA ALA A 143 -2.05 -15.45 -9.95
C ALA A 143 -1.03 -14.86 -10.94
N VAL A 144 0.26 -15.21 -10.78
CA VAL A 144 1.34 -14.77 -11.69
C VAL A 144 1.11 -15.28 -13.11
N ARG A 145 0.66 -16.53 -13.26
CA ARG A 145 0.36 -17.11 -14.58
C ARG A 145 -0.80 -16.38 -15.27
N ILE A 146 -1.85 -16.04 -14.54
CA ILE A 146 -3.00 -15.29 -15.05
C ILE A 146 -2.58 -13.85 -15.40
N ALA A 147 -1.83 -13.18 -14.52
CA ALA A 147 -1.31 -11.85 -14.78
C ALA A 147 -0.48 -11.80 -16.08
N GLY A 148 0.36 -12.81 -16.30
CA GLY A 148 1.20 -12.93 -17.50
C GLY A 148 0.52 -13.45 -18.77
N ALA A 149 -0.75 -13.88 -18.71
CA ALA A 149 -1.39 -14.64 -19.79
C ALA A 149 -1.56 -13.86 -21.11
N SER A 150 -1.70 -12.53 -21.04
CA SER A 150 -1.83 -11.66 -22.21
C SER A 150 -1.20 -10.28 -21.97
N SER A 151 -1.00 -9.51 -23.04
CA SER A 151 -0.60 -8.10 -22.93
C SER A 151 -1.62 -7.26 -22.15
N TRP A 152 -2.92 -7.56 -22.32
CA TRP A 152 -4.01 -6.90 -21.61
C TRP A 152 -4.00 -7.21 -20.10
N THR A 153 -3.87 -8.48 -19.71
CA THR A 153 -3.82 -8.88 -18.28
C THR A 153 -2.57 -8.34 -17.61
N ARG A 154 -1.42 -8.32 -18.31
CA ARG A 154 -0.16 -7.79 -17.77
C ARG A 154 -0.24 -6.29 -17.52
N ARG A 155 -0.80 -5.55 -18.48
CA ARG A 155 -1.03 -4.11 -18.36
C ARG A 155 -1.95 -3.80 -17.19
N ASN A 156 -3.12 -4.44 -17.12
CA ASN A 156 -4.08 -4.19 -16.04
C ASN A 156 -3.57 -4.70 -14.69
N PHE A 157 -2.80 -5.79 -14.65
CA PHE A 157 -2.15 -6.21 -13.40
C PHE A 157 -1.13 -5.19 -12.92
N ALA A 158 -0.30 -4.65 -13.81
CA ALA A 158 0.67 -3.60 -13.45
C ALA A 158 -0.05 -2.32 -12.96
N ARG A 159 -1.07 -1.86 -13.68
CA ARG A 159 -1.89 -0.71 -13.28
C ARG A 159 -2.55 -0.93 -11.92
N TRP A 160 -3.16 -2.11 -11.71
CA TRP A 160 -3.73 -2.48 -10.42
C TRP A 160 -2.70 -2.58 -9.29
N LEU A 161 -1.48 -3.06 -9.60
CA LEU A 161 -0.40 -3.18 -8.62
C LEU A 161 0.09 -1.80 -8.14
N PHE A 162 0.17 -0.83 -9.04
CA PHE A 162 0.66 0.54 -8.79
C PHE A 162 -0.47 1.57 -8.56
N GLU A 163 -1.66 1.12 -8.16
CA GLU A 163 -2.78 2.00 -7.78
C GLU A 163 -3.25 2.98 -8.87
N ASP A 164 -3.07 2.65 -10.14
CA ASP A 164 -3.64 3.42 -11.27
C ASP A 164 -5.19 3.47 -11.21
N TYR A 165 -5.81 2.61 -10.40
CA TYR A 165 -7.23 2.60 -10.04
C TYR A 165 -7.47 1.81 -8.74
N PRO A 166 -8.64 1.97 -8.09
CA PRO A 166 -8.93 1.37 -6.78
C PRO A 166 -8.68 -0.15 -6.74
N ARG A 167 -7.90 -0.62 -5.75
CA ARG A 167 -7.49 -2.02 -5.65
C ARG A 167 -8.68 -2.96 -5.43
N ALA A 168 -9.67 -2.53 -4.64
CA ALA A 168 -10.92 -3.25 -4.45
C ALA A 168 -11.92 -2.96 -5.58
N LEU A 169 -11.48 -2.93 -6.83
CA LEU A 169 -12.30 -2.64 -8.01
C LEU A 169 -13.60 -3.45 -8.02
N LEU A 170 -13.54 -4.76 -7.73
CA LEU A 170 -14.71 -5.63 -7.70
C LEU A 170 -15.66 -5.35 -6.51
N LEU A 171 -15.18 -4.69 -5.46
CA LEU A 171 -15.92 -4.41 -4.23
C LEU A 171 -16.30 -2.93 -4.08
N THR A 172 -15.79 -2.05 -4.94
CA THR A 172 -16.09 -0.61 -4.98
C THR A 172 -16.69 -0.19 -6.32
N PRO A 173 -17.82 -0.79 -6.78
CA PRO A 173 -18.43 -0.46 -8.07
C PRO A 173 -18.86 1.01 -8.18
N HIS A 174 -19.11 1.67 -7.05
CA HIS A 174 -19.41 3.11 -6.98
C HIS A 174 -18.22 4.02 -7.35
N ARG A 175 -16.98 3.49 -7.37
CA ARG A 175 -15.77 4.21 -7.81
C ARG A 175 -15.48 4.03 -9.31
N TRP A 176 -16.29 3.26 -10.03
CA TRP A 176 -16.04 2.97 -11.43
C TRP A 176 -16.35 4.18 -12.30
N HIS A 177 -15.46 4.47 -13.24
CA HIS A 177 -15.69 5.48 -14.28
C HIS A 177 -15.41 4.92 -15.67
N ARG A 178 -15.95 5.59 -16.69
CA ARG A 178 -15.74 5.22 -18.10
C ARG A 178 -14.23 5.26 -18.40
N GLY A 179 -13.72 4.21 -19.04
CA GLY A 179 -12.30 4.12 -19.40
C GLY A 179 -11.36 3.60 -18.29
N MET A 180 -11.85 3.19 -17.12
CA MET A 180 -10.99 2.71 -16.03
C MET A 180 -10.04 1.56 -16.43
N LEU A 181 -10.55 0.55 -17.16
CA LEU A 181 -9.78 -0.63 -17.58
C LEU A 181 -9.20 -0.54 -19.01
N SER A 182 -9.56 0.52 -19.76
CA SER A 182 -9.20 0.68 -21.18
C SER A 182 -8.55 2.02 -21.52
N GLY A 183 -8.53 2.97 -20.59
CA GLY A 183 -7.93 4.28 -20.74
C GLY A 183 -6.41 4.27 -20.58
N ALA A 184 -5.80 5.41 -20.87
CA ALA A 184 -4.39 5.63 -20.63
C ALA A 184 -4.06 5.45 -19.13
N GLY A 185 -2.91 4.82 -18.83
CA GLY A 185 -2.41 4.75 -17.46
C GLY A 185 -1.91 6.11 -16.99
N ALA A 186 -1.59 6.26 -15.70
CA ALA A 186 -1.08 7.53 -15.16
C ALA A 186 0.26 7.94 -15.79
N PHE A 187 1.00 6.97 -16.36
CA PHE A 187 2.20 7.20 -17.14
C PHE A 187 1.95 6.94 -18.62
N ALA A 188 2.00 7.99 -19.44
CA ALA A 188 2.18 7.89 -20.88
C ALA A 188 3.70 7.88 -21.14
N GLY A 189 4.23 6.75 -21.61
CA GLY A 189 5.62 6.71 -22.06
C GLY A 189 5.73 7.45 -23.39
N ASP A 190 6.63 8.43 -23.44
CA ASP A 190 7.22 8.91 -24.69
C ASP A 190 8.15 7.83 -25.29
#